data_AF-A0A1S1CS71-F1
#
_entry.id   AF-A0A1S1CS71-F1
#
_cell.length_a   1.000
_cell.length_b   1.000
_cell.length_c   1.000
_cell.angle_alpha   90.00
_cell.angle_beta   90.00
_cell.angle_gamma   90.00
#
_symmetry.space_group_name_H-M   'P 1'
#
loop_
_entity.id
_entity.type
_entity.pdbx_description
1 polymer ?
#
loop_
_entity_poly.entity_id
_entity_poly.type
_entity_poly.pdbx_seq_one_letter_code
_entity_poly.pdbx_strand_id
1 'polypeptide(L)'
;MTTEIQQYKNCTILKDKNNYEIMWSRGKEALNFPISQELAERVSKSDKDSLEVMFYCEHHHWPKKDELVDYNQSDTIVHRGNGFIVYETDGYYEISFLKEIGGVIGPEVCYPITKELMDKAFESSRGAYEVMIYAETGHWPISD
;
A
#
# COMPACT_ATOMS: atom_id res chain seq x y z
N MET A 1 -21.13 15.03 6.18
CA MET A 1 -21.22 13.79 5.39
C MET A 1 -20.21 12.85 6.01
N THR A 2 -20.62 11.65 6.42
CA THR A 2 -19.76 10.75 7.18
C THR A 2 -19.42 9.56 6.28
N THR A 3 -18.17 9.47 5.87
CA THR A 3 -17.65 8.28 5.18
C THR A 3 -17.43 7.19 6.23
N GLU A 4 -18.06 6.04 6.03
CA GLU A 4 -17.86 4.87 6.88
C GLU A 4 -16.72 4.03 6.31
N ILE A 5 -15.76 3.64 7.16
CA ILE A 5 -14.61 2.82 6.79
C ILE A 5 -14.77 1.45 7.46
N GLN A 6 -14.81 0.39 6.66
CA GLN A 6 -14.93 -0.99 7.15
C GLN A 6 -13.68 -1.77 6.74
N GLN A 7 -12.88 -2.19 7.71
CA GLN A 7 -11.63 -2.91 7.46
C GLN A 7 -11.85 -4.42 7.59
N TYR A 8 -11.42 -5.16 6.57
CA TYR A 8 -11.39 -6.61 6.55
C TYR A 8 -9.94 -7.08 6.37
N LYS A 9 -9.72 -8.39 6.50
CA LYS A 9 -8.38 -8.98 6.40
C LYS A 9 -7.70 -8.70 5.05
N ASN A 10 -8.44 -8.79 3.95
CA ASN A 10 -7.88 -8.68 2.60
C ASN A 10 -8.09 -7.30 1.95
N CYS A 11 -9.06 -6.53 2.43
CA CYS A 11 -9.48 -5.28 1.80
C CYS A 11 -10.16 -4.33 2.80
N THR A 12 -10.35 -3.08 2.38
CA THR A 12 -11.14 -2.07 3.07
C THR A 12 -12.31 -1.66 2.19
N ILE A 13 -13.48 -1.46 2.79
CA ILE A 13 -14.65 -0.90 2.12
C ILE A 13 -14.88 0.52 2.63
N LEU A 14 -14.99 1.46 1.69
CA LEU A 14 -15.43 2.82 1.94
C LEU A 14 -16.88 2.96 1.52
N LYS A 15 -17.69 3.59 2.38
CA LYS A 15 -19.11 3.86 2.09
C LYS A 15 -19.40 5.34 2.27
N ASP A 16 -19.91 5.97 1.23
CA ASP A 16 -20.47 7.33 1.27
C ASP A 16 -21.91 7.32 0.75
N LYS A 17 -22.86 7.47 1.67
CA LYS A 17 -24.31 7.42 1.40
C LYS A 17 -24.72 6.10 0.72
N ASN A 18 -24.78 6.11 -0.63
CA ASN A 18 -25.15 4.98 -1.48
C ASN A 18 -23.99 4.48 -2.37
N ASN A 19 -22.82 5.09 -2.28
CA ASN A 19 -21.63 4.70 -3.01
C ASN A 19 -20.77 3.79 -2.13
N TYR A 20 -20.27 2.71 -2.71
CA TYR A 20 -19.36 1.79 -2.07
C TYR A 20 -18.11 1.65 -2.93
N GLU A 21 -16.95 1.65 -2.28
CA GLU A 21 -15.66 1.41 -2.91
C GLU A 21 -14.92 0.33 -2.13
N ILE A 22 -14.24 -0.56 -2.84
CA ILE A 22 -13.35 -1.57 -2.27
C ILE A 22 -11.92 -1.22 -2.62
N MET A 23 -11.05 -1.23 -1.60
CA MET A 23 -9.65 -0.90 -1.73
C MET A 23 -8.75 -1.94 -1.06
N TRP A 24 -7.64 -2.28 -1.69
CA TRP A 24 -6.60 -3.11 -1.10
C TRP A 24 -5.23 -2.75 -1.69
N SER A 25 -4.18 -3.31 -1.09
CA SER A 25 -2.83 -3.18 -1.62
C SER A 25 -2.29 -4.56 -1.98
N ARG A 26 -1.64 -4.67 -3.13
CA ARG A 26 -0.88 -5.84 -3.58
C ARG A 26 0.54 -5.37 -3.90
N GLY A 27 1.47 -5.62 -2.99
CA GLY A 27 2.83 -5.06 -3.08
C GLY A 27 2.82 -3.54 -3.04
N LYS A 28 3.31 -2.92 -4.12
CA LYS A 28 3.30 -1.46 -4.34
C LYS A 28 1.98 -0.93 -4.91
N GLU A 29 1.15 -1.81 -5.46
CA GLU A 29 -0.08 -1.40 -6.13
C GLU A 29 -1.17 -1.15 -5.09
N ALA A 30 -1.82 0.02 -5.17
CA ALA A 30 -3.06 0.31 -4.49
C ALA A 30 -4.21 0.18 -5.49
N LEU A 31 -5.11 -0.76 -5.26
CA LEU A 31 -6.26 -1.04 -6.11
C LEU A 31 -7.51 -0.50 -5.45
N ASN A 32 -8.30 0.28 -6.19
CA ASN A 32 -9.59 0.81 -5.74
C ASN A 32 -10.65 0.66 -6.84
N PHE A 33 -11.80 0.09 -6.50
CA PHE A 33 -12.90 -0.11 -7.44
C PHE A 33 -14.24 0.29 -6.84
N PRO A 34 -15.13 0.95 -7.61
CA PRO A 34 -16.52 1.12 -7.20
C PRO A 34 -17.23 -0.24 -7.21
N ILE A 35 -18.06 -0.49 -6.21
CA ILE A 35 -18.84 -1.72 -6.07
C ILE A 35 -20.30 -1.43 -5.72
N SER A 36 -21.17 -2.41 -5.94
CA SER A 36 -22.55 -2.35 -5.45
C SER A 36 -22.63 -2.69 -3.96
N GLN A 37 -23.74 -2.32 -3.32
CA GLN A 37 -24.03 -2.74 -1.96
C GLN A 37 -24.02 -4.27 -1.80
N GLU A 38 -24.54 -5.01 -2.78
CA GLU A 38 -24.57 -6.49 -2.74
C GLU A 38 -23.15 -7.09 -2.69
N LEU A 39 -22.19 -6.49 -3.41
CA LEU A 39 -20.79 -6.91 -3.35
C LEU A 39 -20.16 -6.56 -2.00
N ALA A 40 -20.46 -5.38 -1.45
CA ALA A 40 -19.98 -4.97 -0.12
C ALA A 40 -20.50 -5.91 0.98
N GLU A 41 -21.78 -6.29 0.92
CA GLU A 41 -22.38 -7.27 1.83
C GLU A 41 -21.71 -8.65 1.68
N ARG A 42 -21.35 -9.06 0.46
CA ARG A 42 -20.64 -10.32 0.22
C ARG A 42 -19.24 -10.32 0.85
N VAL A 43 -18.48 -9.23 0.73
CA VAL A 43 -17.14 -9.09 1.34
C VAL A 43 -17.17 -9.41 2.84
N SER A 44 -18.23 -8.98 3.54
CA SER A 44 -18.38 -9.18 4.99
C SER A 44 -18.63 -10.63 5.44
N LYS A 45 -18.88 -11.56 4.51
CA LYS A 45 -19.27 -12.95 4.85
C LYS A 45 -18.08 -13.82 5.23
N SER A 46 -16.96 -13.71 4.51
CA SER A 46 -15.76 -14.49 4.78
C SER A 46 -14.51 -13.92 4.09
N ASP A 47 -13.33 -14.35 4.56
CA ASP A 47 -12.06 -14.08 3.88
C ASP A 47 -12.08 -14.52 2.41
N LYS A 48 -12.70 -15.67 2.12
CA LYS A 48 -12.82 -16.18 0.75
C LYS A 48 -13.73 -15.30 -0.10
N ASP A 49 -14.88 -14.89 0.43
CA ASP A 49 -15.81 -14.02 -0.27
C ASP A 49 -15.18 -12.67 -0.61
N SER A 50 -14.37 -12.10 0.31
CA SER A 50 -13.63 -10.86 0.04
C SER A 50 -12.67 -11.02 -1.14
N LEU A 51 -11.90 -12.12 -1.22
CA LEU A 51 -11.01 -12.40 -2.35
C LEU A 51 -11.78 -12.61 -3.67
N GLU A 52 -12.92 -13.30 -3.63
CA GLU A 52 -13.77 -13.49 -4.82
C GLU A 52 -14.30 -12.16 -5.37
N VAL A 53 -14.69 -11.23 -4.49
CA VAL A 53 -15.15 -9.90 -4.89
C VAL A 53 -14.00 -9.07 -5.45
N MET A 54 -12.83 -9.07 -4.81
CA MET A 54 -11.63 -8.40 -5.32
C MET A 54 -11.29 -8.92 -6.73
N PHE A 55 -11.28 -10.25 -6.92
CA PHE A 55 -11.02 -10.89 -8.20
C PHE A 55 -12.06 -10.46 -9.26
N TYR A 56 -13.33 -10.46 -8.90
CA TYR A 56 -14.41 -10.01 -9.79
C TYR A 56 -14.25 -8.54 -10.21
N CYS A 57 -13.80 -7.67 -9.32
CA CYS A 57 -13.54 -6.26 -9.63
C CYS A 57 -12.40 -6.10 -10.65
N GLU A 58 -11.33 -6.87 -10.54
CA GLU A 58 -10.20 -6.82 -11.48
C GLU A 58 -10.52 -7.49 -12.83
N HIS A 59 -11.19 -8.64 -12.83
CA HIS A 59 -11.32 -9.50 -14.01
C HIS A 59 -12.72 -9.54 -14.63
N HIS A 60 -13.72 -8.95 -13.97
CA HIS A 60 -15.12 -8.92 -14.40
C HIS A 60 -15.78 -10.31 -14.58
N HIS A 61 -15.27 -11.33 -13.89
CA HIS A 61 -15.91 -12.64 -13.74
C HIS A 61 -15.59 -13.26 -12.38
N TRP A 62 -16.42 -14.21 -11.94
CA TRP A 62 -16.14 -14.95 -10.71
C TRP A 62 -15.00 -15.96 -10.93
N PRO A 63 -14.13 -16.16 -9.93
CA PRO A 63 -12.99 -17.05 -10.06
C PRO A 63 -13.42 -18.53 -10.08
N LYS A 64 -12.69 -19.33 -10.84
CA LYS A 64 -12.68 -20.80 -10.74
C LYS A 64 -11.81 -21.22 -9.55
N LYS A 65 -11.94 -22.49 -9.15
CA LYS A 65 -11.32 -23.04 -7.93
C LYS A 65 -9.83 -22.73 -7.79
N ASP A 66 -9.08 -22.78 -8.89
CA ASP A 66 -7.62 -22.65 -8.88
C ASP A 66 -7.16 -21.20 -9.17
N GLU A 67 -8.06 -20.30 -9.57
CA GLU A 67 -7.71 -18.90 -9.90
C GLU A 67 -7.55 -18.03 -8.66
N LEU A 68 -8.09 -18.44 -7.51
CA LEU A 68 -7.85 -17.78 -6.23
C LEU A 68 -6.55 -18.19 -5.56
N VAL A 69 -5.90 -19.25 -6.04
CA VAL A 69 -4.60 -19.67 -5.53
C VAL A 69 -3.60 -18.59 -5.93
N ASP A 70 -2.97 -17.98 -4.93
CA ASP A 70 -1.97 -16.91 -5.08
C ASP A 70 -2.45 -15.59 -5.72
N TYR A 71 -3.75 -15.42 -5.98
CA TYR A 71 -4.33 -14.23 -6.65
C TYR A 71 -3.88 -12.87 -6.07
N ASN A 72 -3.87 -12.76 -4.74
CA ASN A 72 -3.50 -11.52 -4.04
C ASN A 72 -2.10 -11.59 -3.40
N GLN A 73 -1.24 -12.48 -3.90
CA GLN A 73 0.16 -12.53 -3.49
C GLN A 73 0.98 -11.51 -4.28
N SER A 74 2.09 -11.10 -3.69
CA SER A 74 3.06 -10.21 -4.32
C SER A 74 4.44 -10.63 -3.82
N ASP A 75 5.41 -10.74 -4.72
CA ASP A 75 6.82 -10.98 -4.38
C ASP A 75 7.46 -9.77 -3.67
N THR A 76 6.75 -8.63 -3.64
CA THR A 76 7.18 -7.44 -2.89
C THR A 76 6.81 -7.53 -1.43
N ILE A 77 7.82 -7.50 -0.56
CA ILE A 77 7.70 -7.34 0.89
C ILE A 77 7.61 -5.83 1.22
N VAL A 78 6.66 -5.46 2.07
CA VAL A 78 6.42 -4.06 2.46
C VAL A 78 6.83 -3.82 3.91
N HIS A 79 7.96 -3.13 4.11
CA HIS A 79 8.48 -2.74 5.41
C HIS A 79 7.99 -1.33 5.77
N ARG A 80 7.28 -1.19 6.90
CA ARG A 80 6.68 0.11 7.29
C ARG A 80 7.50 0.79 8.38
N GLY A 81 8.06 1.95 8.05
CA GLY A 81 8.71 2.85 8.98
C GLY A 81 7.80 3.99 9.43
N ASN A 82 8.27 4.79 10.39
CA ASN A 82 7.52 5.99 10.79
C ASN A 82 7.74 7.11 9.75
N GLY A 83 6.74 7.35 8.90
CA GLY A 83 6.79 8.39 7.87
C GLY A 83 7.39 7.94 6.52
N PHE A 84 7.72 6.65 6.38
CA PHE A 84 8.23 6.08 5.12
C PHE A 84 7.87 4.59 5.01
N ILE A 85 7.96 4.05 3.80
CA ILE A 85 7.78 2.63 3.48
C ILE A 85 9.01 2.19 2.69
N VAL A 86 9.53 0.98 2.95
CA VAL A 86 10.51 0.34 2.08
C VAL A 86 9.89 -0.88 1.41
N TYR A 87 9.97 -0.92 0.09
CA TYR A 87 9.56 -2.05 -0.72
C TYR A 87 10.78 -2.90 -1.07
N GLU A 88 10.72 -4.19 -0.80
CA GLU A 88 11.74 -5.17 -1.16
C GLU A 88 11.15 -6.16 -2.18
N THR A 89 11.70 -6.19 -3.39
CA THR A 89 11.29 -7.10 -4.47
C THR A 89 12.55 -7.77 -5.03
N ASP A 90 12.68 -9.09 -4.90
CA ASP A 90 13.84 -9.85 -5.41
C ASP A 90 15.23 -9.28 -5.03
N GLY A 91 15.34 -8.75 -3.81
CA GLY A 91 16.58 -8.13 -3.30
C GLY A 91 16.85 -6.71 -3.80
N TYR A 92 15.92 -6.09 -4.54
CA TYR A 92 15.92 -4.66 -4.84
C TYR A 92 15.09 -3.91 -3.80
N TYR A 93 15.61 -2.78 -3.34
CA TYR A 93 15.00 -1.98 -2.28
C TYR A 93 14.65 -0.58 -2.78
N GLU A 94 13.46 -0.11 -2.45
CA GLU A 94 13.02 1.26 -2.74
C GLU A 94 12.39 1.88 -1.50
N ILE A 95 12.73 3.12 -1.18
CA ILE A 95 12.11 3.89 -0.11
C ILE A 95 11.05 4.84 -0.69
N SER A 96 9.87 4.83 -0.11
CA SER A 96 8.74 5.67 -0.44
C SER A 96 8.34 6.55 0.74
N PHE A 97 8.12 7.84 0.51
CA PHE A 97 7.68 8.78 1.53
C PHE A 97 6.94 9.97 0.92
N LEU A 98 6.17 10.68 1.74
CA LEU A 98 5.50 11.91 1.32
C LEU A 98 6.51 13.07 1.33
N LYS A 99 6.69 13.73 0.19
CA LYS A 99 7.58 14.88 0.08
C LYS A 99 6.96 16.10 0.74
N GLU A 100 7.61 16.70 1.73
CA GLU A 100 7.18 18.00 2.27
C GLU A 100 7.71 19.15 1.39
N ILE A 101 6.83 20.04 0.94
CA ILE A 101 7.18 21.22 0.15
C ILE A 101 6.63 22.46 0.87
N GLY A 102 7.50 23.18 1.57
CA GLY A 102 7.13 24.43 2.26
C GLY A 102 6.07 24.26 3.36
N GLY A 103 6.16 23.18 4.15
CA GLY A 103 5.18 22.84 5.19
C GLY A 103 3.87 22.24 4.68
N VAL A 104 3.78 21.95 3.38
CA VAL A 104 2.64 21.24 2.77
C VAL A 104 3.07 19.83 2.41
N ILE A 105 2.23 18.85 2.78
CA ILE A 105 2.38 17.46 2.37
C ILE A 105 2.17 17.38 0.85
N GLY A 106 3.25 17.11 0.12
CA GLY A 106 3.29 16.94 -1.32
C GLY A 106 3.06 15.48 -1.75
N PRO A 107 3.38 15.16 -3.02
CA PRO A 107 3.18 13.81 -3.54
C PRO A 107 4.08 12.79 -2.86
N GLU A 108 3.66 11.53 -2.89
CA GLU A 108 4.52 10.40 -2.57
C GLU A 108 5.65 10.31 -3.62
N VAL A 109 6.88 10.12 -3.15
CA VAL A 109 8.07 9.94 -3.97
C VAL A 109 8.70 8.60 -3.62
N CYS A 110 9.25 7.91 -4.63
CA CYS A 110 9.88 6.60 -4.47
C CYS A 110 11.28 6.62 -5.10
N TYR A 111 12.28 6.17 -4.33
CA TYR A 111 13.69 6.18 -4.75
C TYR A 111 14.36 4.81 -4.48
N PRO A 112 15.22 4.34 -5.39
CA PRO A 112 15.99 3.12 -5.14
C PRO A 112 17.02 3.36 -4.02
N ILE A 113 17.18 2.36 -3.16
CA ILE A 113 18.16 2.36 -2.08
C ILE A 113 18.87 1.00 -2.00
N THR A 114 19.99 0.95 -1.28
CA THR A 114 20.64 -0.31 -0.94
C THR A 114 20.03 -0.89 0.35
N LYS A 115 20.28 -2.18 0.60
CA LYS A 115 19.92 -2.81 1.87
C LYS A 115 20.53 -2.09 3.08
N GLU A 116 21.77 -1.64 2.96
CA GLU A 116 22.45 -0.88 4.03
C GLU A 116 21.73 0.43 4.37
N LEU A 117 21.23 1.13 3.34
CA LEU A 117 20.42 2.34 3.54
C LEU A 117 19.06 2.02 4.16
N MET A 118 18.44 0.88 3.80
CA MET A 118 17.24 0.41 4.48
C MET A 118 17.51 0.17 5.96
N ASP A 119 18.55 -0.59 6.30
CA ASP A 119 18.89 -0.91 7.70
C ASP A 119 19.14 0.38 8.51
N LYS A 120 19.87 1.35 7.94
CA LYS A 120 20.07 2.69 8.54
C LYS A 120 18.76 3.45 8.73
N ALA A 121 17.83 3.37 7.78
CA ALA A 121 16.54 4.04 7.89
C ALA A 121 15.69 3.45 9.04
N PHE A 122 15.76 2.14 9.26
CA PHE A 122 15.02 1.46 10.33
C PHE A 122 15.71 1.54 11.70
N GLU A 123 16.98 1.93 11.77
CA GLU A 123 17.73 2.06 13.02
C GLU A 123 17.21 3.22 13.89
N SER A 124 16.87 4.36 13.29
CA SER A 124 16.39 5.53 14.04
C SER A 124 15.65 6.54 13.16
N SER A 125 14.84 7.41 13.77
CA SER A 125 14.20 8.53 13.05
C SER A 125 15.20 9.45 12.35
N ARG A 126 16.39 9.64 12.94
CA ARG A 126 17.47 10.43 12.30
C ARG A 126 18.05 9.69 11.09
N GLY A 127 18.29 8.38 11.23
CA GLY A 127 18.73 7.54 10.11
C GLY A 127 17.73 7.55 8.96
N ALA A 128 16.43 7.43 9.25
CA ALA A 128 15.36 7.55 8.26
C ALA A 128 15.42 8.90 7.54
N TYR A 129 15.50 10.01 8.27
CA TYR A 129 15.62 11.34 7.70
C TYR A 129 16.84 11.46 6.78
N GLU A 130 18.01 11.03 7.24
CA GLU A 130 19.25 11.08 6.47
C GLU A 130 19.16 10.27 5.17
N VAL A 131 18.59 9.07 5.23
CA VAL A 131 18.41 8.21 4.06
C VAL A 131 17.40 8.80 3.07
N MET A 132 16.28 9.37 3.55
CA MET A 132 15.30 10.03 2.67
C MET A 132 15.92 11.21 1.91
N ILE A 133 16.69 12.06 2.60
CA ILE A 133 17.40 13.19 1.96
C ILE A 133 18.45 12.69 0.97
N TYR A 134 19.24 11.67 1.35
CA TYR A 134 20.25 11.09 0.47
C TYR A 134 19.63 10.47 -0.78
N ALA A 135 18.54 9.72 -0.65
CA ALA A 135 17.86 9.08 -1.76
C ALA A 135 17.27 10.11 -2.74
N GLU A 136 16.73 11.21 -2.23
CA GLU A 136 16.17 12.28 -3.06
C GLU A 136 17.24 13.13 -3.76
N THR A 137 18.33 13.46 -3.06
CA THR A 137 19.29 14.48 -3.51
C THR A 137 20.64 13.92 -3.97
N GLY A 138 20.96 12.68 -3.62
CA GLY A 138 22.30 12.09 -3.77
C GLY A 138 23.32 12.59 -2.74
N HIS A 139 22.91 13.43 -1.78
CA HIS A 139 23.78 14.04 -0.79
C HIS A 139 23.28 13.81 0.63
N TRP A 140 24.19 13.51 1.56
CA TRP A 140 23.86 13.43 2.97
C TRP A 140 23.50 14.81 3.52
N PRO A 141 22.49 14.93 4.40
CA PRO A 141 22.21 16.20 5.05
C PRO A 141 23.40 16.60 5.93
N ILE A 142 23.64 17.89 6.02
CA ILE A 142 24.68 18.43 6.89
C ILE A 142 24.28 18.10 8.34
N SER A 143 25.23 17.54 9.09
CA SER A 143 25.04 17.37 10.54
C SER A 143 25.14 18.76 11.17
N ASP A 144 24.09 19.16 11.88
CA ASP A 144 24.11 20.35 12.75
C ASP A 144 24.94 20.07 14.01
#